data_AF-A0A6A2WLY4-F1
#
_entry.id   AF-A0A6A2WLY4-F1
#
_cell.length_a   1.000
_cell.length_b   1.000
_cell.length_c   1.000
_cell.angle_alpha   90.00
_cell.angle_beta   90.00
_cell.angle_gamma   90.00
#
_symmetry.space_group_name_H-M   'P 1'
#
loop_
_entity.id
_entity.type
_entity.pdbx_description
1 polymer ?
#
loop_
_entity_poly.entity_id
_entity_poly.type
_entity_poly.pdbx_seq_one_letter_code
_entity_poly.pdbx_strand_id
1 'polypeptide(L)'
;MFASDMNPARDADRVTNAGMVLFPIQFTWPHGGRSVFICGSFNRWAELLPMSQVEGTPNVFQAVCAVSHGCHEYKFLVDGEWRHDEPQPHKNGEYGIVNTFEAQHVPAQVPQVQPLLDVPNNMDVNTGLMHRISAVTLNQAMLRISEEDVQACRHRISVFLAAHTAYELLPESGNVVALDVDLPVKQAFHILSEQGIASAPLWDFSKGNFVGVLSALDFILILRELGNHGSNLTEEELETHYFCLERGKGIHEPES
;
A
#
# COMPACT_ATOMS: atom_id res chain seq x y z
N MET A 1 20.61 35.48 17.94
CA MET A 1 21.90 34.75 17.89
C MET A 1 21.56 33.27 17.92
N PHE A 2 21.98 32.56 16.86
CA PHE A 2 22.18 31.11 16.61
C PHE A 2 21.82 30.10 17.70
N ALA A 3 21.51 28.83 17.47
CA ALA A 3 21.04 27.97 16.36
C ALA A 3 21.11 26.54 16.97
N SER A 4 20.15 25.67 16.69
CA SER A 4 20.43 24.22 16.73
C SER A 4 19.44 23.51 15.82
N ASP A 5 20.00 23.04 14.71
CA ASP A 5 19.44 22.17 13.70
C ASP A 5 18.76 20.94 14.33
N MET A 6 17.52 20.68 13.94
CA MET A 6 17.03 19.31 13.85
C MET A 6 16.24 19.16 12.55
N ASN A 7 16.86 18.40 11.66
CA ASN A 7 16.34 17.96 10.37
C ASN A 7 15.57 16.65 10.58
N PRO A 8 14.24 16.57 10.39
CA PRO A 8 13.50 15.32 10.43
C PRO A 8 13.22 14.83 9.01
N ALA A 9 14.25 14.75 8.16
CA ALA A 9 14.19 14.07 6.88
C ALA A 9 14.92 12.73 7.00
N ARG A 10 14.33 11.80 7.74
CA ARG A 10 14.63 10.35 7.75
C ARG A 10 13.52 9.68 8.54
N ASP A 11 13.00 8.58 8.00
CA ASP A 11 11.91 7.75 8.53
C ASP A 11 10.50 8.03 7.96
N ALA A 12 10.42 8.26 6.65
CA ALA A 12 9.20 7.99 5.89
C ALA A 12 9.36 6.72 5.04
N ASP A 13 9.81 5.64 5.67
CA ASP A 13 9.74 4.31 5.07
C ASP A 13 9.35 3.28 6.14
N ARG A 14 8.06 3.26 6.46
CA ARG A 14 7.45 2.17 7.22
C ARG A 14 6.29 1.63 6.39
N VAL A 15 6.65 0.69 5.53
CA VAL A 15 5.77 -0.34 4.97
C VAL A 15 4.90 -0.89 6.11
N THR A 16 3.60 -0.57 6.11
CA THR A 16 2.65 -1.28 6.98
C THR A 16 2.25 -2.58 6.30
N ASN A 17 2.92 -3.65 6.71
CA ASN A 17 2.55 -5.04 6.50
C ASN A 17 1.16 -5.34 7.11
N ALA A 18 0.12 -5.22 6.30
CA ALA A 18 -1.14 -5.94 6.42
C ALA A 18 -1.83 -5.80 5.06
N GLY A 19 -2.53 -6.83 4.57
CA GLY A 19 -3.33 -6.77 3.34
C GLY A 19 -4.57 -5.85 3.44
N MET A 20 -4.39 -4.64 3.94
CA MET A 20 -5.40 -3.61 4.11
C MET A 20 -5.68 -2.98 2.74
N VAL A 21 -6.88 -3.22 2.20
CA VAL A 21 -7.35 -2.51 1.02
C VAL A 21 -7.62 -1.06 1.41
N LEU A 22 -6.94 -0.13 0.75
CA LEU A 22 -7.15 1.31 0.90
C LEU A 22 -7.96 1.85 -0.26
N PHE A 23 -8.86 2.78 0.02
CA PHE A 23 -9.71 3.45 -0.95
C PHE A 23 -9.38 4.94 -0.98
N PRO A 24 -9.22 5.53 -2.17
CA PRO A 24 -9.06 6.97 -2.30
C PRO A 24 -10.39 7.68 -2.00
N ILE A 25 -10.36 8.59 -1.03
CA ILE A 25 -11.52 9.39 -0.63
C ILE A 25 -11.19 10.86 -0.84
N GLN A 26 -12.05 11.54 -1.61
CA GLN A 26 -11.95 12.98 -1.81
C GLN A 26 -12.65 13.72 -0.68
N PHE A 27 -11.91 14.61 -0.04
CA PHE A 27 -12.36 15.56 0.96
C PHE A 27 -12.49 16.94 0.32
N THR A 28 -13.58 17.65 0.62
CA THR A 28 -13.88 18.98 0.10
C THR A 28 -14.16 19.96 1.24
N TRP A 29 -13.53 21.12 1.19
CA TRP A 29 -13.79 22.25 2.09
C TRP A 29 -14.36 23.42 1.27
N PRO A 30 -15.66 23.76 1.42
CA PRO A 30 -16.32 24.75 0.57
C PRO A 30 -16.33 26.19 1.14
N HIS A 31 -15.72 26.44 2.30
CA HIS A 31 -15.90 27.70 3.05
C HIS A 31 -14.78 28.72 2.86
N GLY A 32 -13.87 28.50 1.92
CA GLY A 32 -12.74 29.39 1.66
C GLY A 32 -11.64 29.33 2.72
N GLY A 33 -10.59 30.13 2.49
CA GLY A 33 -9.36 30.16 3.28
C GLY A 33 -8.17 30.54 2.41
N ARG A 34 -7.03 30.92 3.01
CA ARG A 34 -5.76 31.10 2.29
C ARG A 34 -4.95 29.81 2.28
N SER A 35 -5.02 29.06 3.37
CA SER A 35 -4.30 27.81 3.57
C SER A 35 -5.23 26.81 4.24
N VAL A 36 -5.50 25.71 3.55
CA VAL A 36 -6.45 24.69 4.00
C VAL A 36 -5.73 23.35 4.01
N PHE A 37 -5.79 22.68 5.16
CA PHE A 37 -5.23 21.34 5.35
C PHE A 37 -6.29 20.40 5.91
N ILE A 38 -6.08 19.10 5.75
CA ILE A 38 -6.89 18.04 6.36
C ILE A 38 -6.02 17.07 7.16
N CYS A 39 -6.56 16.58 8.27
CA CYS A 39 -5.95 15.57 9.12
C CYS A 39 -7.04 14.65 9.70
N GLY A 40 -6.73 13.39 9.99
CA GLY A 40 -7.73 12.45 10.49
C GLY A 40 -7.21 11.10 10.94
N SER A 41 -8.11 10.18 11.27
CA SER A 41 -7.74 8.85 11.76
C SER A 41 -6.98 8.01 10.72
N PHE A 42 -7.19 8.27 9.43
CA PHE A 42 -6.52 7.57 8.33
C PHE A 42 -5.01 7.82 8.24
N ASN A 43 -4.53 8.96 8.76
CA ASN A 43 -3.11 9.24 8.91
C ASN A 43 -2.69 9.34 10.39
N ARG A 44 -3.47 8.71 11.28
CA ARG A 44 -3.24 8.70 12.74
C ARG A 44 -3.10 10.09 13.36
N TRP A 45 -3.74 11.09 12.77
CA TRP A 45 -3.62 12.48 13.18
C TRP A 45 -2.17 13.03 13.15
N ALA A 46 -1.27 12.41 12.39
CA ALA A 46 0.16 12.69 12.45
C ALA A 46 0.61 13.82 11.50
N GLU A 47 -0.08 14.00 10.37
CA GLU A 47 0.32 14.92 9.30
C GLU A 47 -0.85 15.81 8.84
N LEU A 48 -0.54 17.05 8.47
CA LEU A 48 -1.49 17.98 7.84
C LEU A 48 -1.36 17.88 6.32
N LEU A 49 -2.32 17.26 5.65
CA LEU A 49 -2.32 17.17 4.20
C LEU A 49 -2.83 18.49 3.59
N PRO A 50 -2.04 19.19 2.76
CA PRO A 50 -2.49 20.42 2.10
C PRO A 50 -3.60 20.12 1.09
N MET A 51 -4.61 20.98 1.06
CA MET A 51 -5.71 20.93 0.09
C MET A 51 -5.46 21.90 -1.06
N SER A 52 -5.83 21.50 -2.26
CA SER A 52 -5.71 22.32 -3.47
C SER A 52 -7.01 23.04 -3.77
N GLN A 53 -6.94 24.31 -4.16
CA GLN A 53 -8.13 25.05 -4.59
C GLN A 53 -8.65 24.49 -5.92
N VAL A 54 -9.96 24.27 -6.01
CA VAL A 54 -10.60 23.72 -7.21
C VAL A 54 -10.66 24.77 -8.31
N GLU A 55 -10.22 24.39 -9.51
CA GLU A 55 -10.22 25.27 -10.67
C GLU A 55 -11.64 25.72 -11.03
N GLY A 56 -11.83 27.03 -11.27
CA GLY A 56 -13.14 27.59 -11.62
C GLY A 56 -14.13 27.76 -10.46
N THR A 57 -13.81 27.31 -9.24
CA THR A 57 -14.66 27.53 -8.05
C THR A 57 -13.88 28.20 -6.92
N PRO A 58 -13.93 29.55 -6.81
CA PRO A 58 -13.26 30.23 -5.73
C PRO A 58 -13.82 29.76 -4.38
N ASN A 59 -12.93 29.62 -3.38
CA ASN A 59 -13.24 29.17 -2.01
C ASN A 59 -13.46 27.66 -1.79
N VAL A 60 -13.42 26.83 -2.84
CA VAL A 60 -13.52 25.38 -2.68
C VAL A 60 -12.13 24.75 -2.72
N PHE A 61 -11.81 23.95 -1.71
CA PHE A 61 -10.54 23.24 -1.59
C PHE A 61 -10.78 21.72 -1.56
N GLN A 62 -9.89 20.94 -2.16
CA GLN A 62 -9.99 19.49 -2.22
C GLN A 62 -8.66 18.79 -1.93
N ALA A 63 -8.74 17.62 -1.31
CA ALA A 63 -7.63 16.68 -1.15
C ALA A 63 -8.15 15.25 -1.28
N VAL A 64 -7.31 14.34 -1.75
CA VAL A 64 -7.62 12.90 -1.84
C VAL A 64 -6.71 12.14 -0.89
N CYS A 65 -7.29 11.37 0.02
CA CYS A 65 -6.54 10.54 0.96
C CYS A 65 -6.86 9.07 0.76
N ALA A 66 -5.86 8.20 0.90
CA ALA A 66 -6.06 6.76 0.97
C ALA A 66 -6.57 6.39 2.37
N VAL A 67 -7.73 5.75 2.45
CA VAL A 67 -8.44 5.45 3.70
C VAL A 67 -8.82 3.96 3.71
N SER A 68 -8.64 3.28 4.85
CA SER A 68 -9.08 1.90 5.03
C SER A 68 -10.62 1.81 5.07
N HIS A 69 -11.18 0.61 5.01
CA HIS A 69 -12.60 0.44 5.32
C HIS A 69 -12.87 0.76 6.80
N GLY A 70 -14.10 1.19 7.11
CA GLY A 70 -14.58 1.42 8.47
C GLY A 70 -14.88 2.88 8.80
N CYS A 71 -15.10 3.17 10.08
CA CYS A 71 -15.44 4.50 10.56
C CYS A 71 -14.19 5.37 10.74
N HIS A 72 -14.22 6.57 10.20
CA HIS A 72 -13.13 7.52 10.23
C HIS A 72 -13.56 8.88 10.77
N GLU A 73 -12.58 9.57 11.35
CA GLU A 73 -12.72 10.92 11.90
C GLU A 73 -11.73 11.84 11.20
N TYR A 74 -12.13 13.09 10.97
CA TYR A 74 -11.28 14.07 10.31
C TYR A 74 -11.61 15.49 10.75
N LYS A 75 -10.66 16.40 10.52
CA LYS A 75 -10.78 17.82 10.81
C LYS A 75 -9.97 18.64 9.81
N PHE A 76 -10.41 19.85 9.54
CA PHE A 76 -9.72 20.79 8.69
C PHE A 76 -8.91 21.78 9.52
N LEU A 77 -7.74 22.18 9.03
CA LEU A 77 -7.00 23.31 9.56
C LEU A 77 -7.06 24.42 8.51
N VAL A 78 -7.77 25.51 8.83
CA VAL A 78 -8.05 26.61 7.91
C VAL A 78 -7.43 27.87 8.49
N ASP A 79 -6.42 28.41 7.80
CA ASP A 79 -5.70 29.61 8.21
C ASP A 79 -5.16 29.55 9.66
N GLY A 80 -4.73 28.36 10.08
CA GLY A 80 -4.20 28.09 11.43
C GLY A 80 -5.24 27.67 12.47
N GLU A 81 -6.53 27.71 12.13
CA GLU A 81 -7.62 27.37 13.05
C GLU A 81 -8.27 26.03 12.71
N TRP A 82 -8.48 25.19 13.72
CA TRP A 82 -9.12 23.89 13.56
C TRP A 82 -10.63 24.04 13.35
N ARG A 83 -11.12 23.59 12.21
CA ARG A 83 -12.52 23.67 11.80
C ARG A 83 -13.09 22.31 11.40
N HIS A 84 -14.39 22.17 11.52
CA HIS A 84 -15.15 21.06 10.98
C HIS A 84 -16.19 21.63 10.00
N ASP A 85 -16.63 20.82 9.05
CA ASP A 85 -17.71 21.16 8.14
C ASP A 85 -19.05 20.88 8.84
N GLU A 86 -19.72 21.91 9.35
CA GLU A 86 -20.99 21.80 10.10
C GLU A 86 -22.09 20.99 9.36
N PRO A 87 -22.30 21.15 8.03
CA PRO A 87 -23.21 20.33 7.24
C PRO A 87 -22.93 18.81 7.21
N GLN A 88 -21.73 18.37 7.59
CA GLN A 88 -21.33 16.96 7.54
C GLN A 88 -21.62 16.25 8.86
N PRO A 89 -21.72 14.90 8.85
CA PRO A 89 -21.73 14.13 10.07
C PRO A 89 -20.53 14.52 10.94
N HIS A 90 -20.79 14.76 12.21
CA HIS A 90 -19.78 15.14 13.18
C HIS A 90 -20.13 14.60 14.55
N LYS A 91 -19.11 14.45 15.39
CA LYS A 91 -19.27 14.09 16.80
C LYS A 91 -18.35 14.92 17.66
N ASN A 92 -18.71 15.02 18.93
CA ASN A 92 -17.82 15.59 19.94
C ASN A 92 -16.96 14.46 20.54
N GLY A 93 -15.64 14.57 20.42
CA GLY A 93 -14.67 13.60 20.92
C GLY A 93 -13.52 14.28 21.67
N GLU A 94 -12.43 13.55 21.86
CA GLU A 94 -11.23 14.04 22.59
C GLU A 94 -10.58 15.26 21.92
N TYR A 95 -10.76 15.42 20.60
CA TYR A 95 -10.22 16.53 19.80
C TYR A 95 -11.25 17.66 19.56
N GLY A 96 -12.29 17.71 20.39
CA GLY A 96 -13.47 18.55 20.22
C GLY A 96 -14.38 18.03 19.12
N ILE A 97 -15.03 18.95 18.40
CA ILE A 97 -15.93 18.58 17.30
C ILE A 97 -15.10 18.16 16.08
N VAL A 98 -15.30 16.94 15.63
CA VAL A 98 -14.65 16.34 14.45
C VAL A 98 -15.71 15.81 13.49
N ASN A 99 -15.44 15.91 12.19
CA ASN A 99 -16.29 15.29 11.19
C ASN A 99 -16.08 13.77 11.17
N THR A 100 -17.12 13.02 10.80
CA THR A 100 -17.10 11.57 10.72
C THR A 100 -17.60 11.09 9.36
N PHE A 101 -17.09 9.94 8.92
CA PHE A 101 -17.63 9.22 7.78
C PHE A 101 -17.35 7.72 7.91
N GLU A 102 -18.10 6.91 7.19
CA GLU A 102 -17.86 5.47 7.10
C GLU A 102 -17.40 5.12 5.68
N ALA A 103 -16.18 4.59 5.57
CA ALA A 103 -15.63 4.07 4.34
C ALA A 103 -16.14 2.63 4.11
N GLN A 104 -17.10 2.47 3.22
CA GLN A 104 -17.59 1.16 2.79
C GLN A 104 -17.09 0.82 1.39
N HIS A 105 -16.78 -0.45 1.14
CA HIS A 105 -16.52 -0.96 -0.20
C HIS A 105 -17.86 -1.07 -0.95
N VAL A 106 -18.09 -0.20 -1.92
CA VAL A 106 -19.21 -0.36 -2.85
C VAL A 106 -18.70 -1.14 -4.06
N PRO A 107 -19.05 -2.43 -4.23
CA PRO A 107 -18.78 -3.11 -5.48
C PRO A 107 -19.54 -2.38 -6.58
N ALA A 108 -18.87 -2.06 -7.69
CA ALA A 108 -19.44 -1.35 -8.82
C ALA A 108 -20.73 -2.03 -9.31
N GLN A 109 -21.90 -1.50 -8.90
CA GLN A 109 -23.16 -1.90 -9.48
C GLN A 109 -23.32 -1.18 -10.82
N VAL A 110 -23.48 -1.97 -11.89
CA VAL A 110 -23.75 -1.51 -13.25
C VAL A 110 -25.02 -0.64 -13.22
N PRO A 111 -25.05 0.56 -13.82
CA PRO A 111 -26.27 1.37 -13.88
C PRO A 111 -27.37 0.61 -14.62
N GLN A 112 -28.37 0.12 -13.90
CA GLN A 112 -29.59 -0.39 -14.51
C GLN A 112 -30.42 0.83 -14.94
N VAL A 113 -30.45 1.09 -16.25
CA VAL A 113 -31.33 2.08 -16.86
C VAL A 113 -32.77 1.57 -16.71
N GLN A 114 -33.56 2.17 -15.81
CA GLN A 114 -35.01 1.97 -15.78
C GLN A 114 -35.69 3.00 -16.72
N PRO A 115 -36.56 2.57 -17.64
CA PRO A 115 -37.21 3.48 -18.57
C PRO A 115 -38.20 4.41 -17.85
N LEU A 116 -38.12 5.70 -18.20
CA LEU A 116 -39.11 6.74 -17.91
C LEU A 116 -40.50 6.33 -18.41
N LEU A 117 -41.52 6.49 -17.56
CA LEU A 117 -42.89 6.77 -18.00
C LEU A 117 -43.44 7.96 -17.19
N ASP A 118 -43.74 9.04 -17.91
CA ASP A 118 -44.44 10.26 -17.49
C ASP A 118 -45.88 9.94 -16.98
N VAL A 119 -46.63 10.72 -16.18
CA VAL A 119 -46.84 12.19 -16.05
C VAL A 119 -47.56 12.49 -14.67
N PRO A 120 -48.06 13.71 -14.33
CA PRO A 120 -47.72 14.42 -13.09
C PRO A 120 -48.92 14.65 -12.14
N ASN A 121 -48.68 15.24 -10.97
CA ASN A 121 -49.55 16.22 -10.28
C ASN A 121 -49.16 16.33 -8.80
N ASN A 122 -48.49 17.41 -8.41
CA ASN A 122 -49.06 18.48 -7.57
C ASN A 122 -47.94 19.44 -7.13
N MET A 123 -48.27 20.74 -7.16
CA MET A 123 -47.42 21.81 -6.65
C MET A 123 -47.18 21.63 -5.14
N ASP A 124 -45.92 21.73 -4.71
CA ASP A 124 -45.58 22.57 -3.57
C ASP A 124 -44.06 22.90 -3.52
N VAL A 125 -43.82 24.21 -3.47
CA VAL A 125 -42.69 24.93 -2.85
C VAL A 125 -41.25 24.54 -3.24
N ASN A 126 -40.80 25.19 -4.31
CA ASN A 126 -39.53 25.92 -4.48
C ASN A 126 -38.35 25.64 -3.52
N THR A 127 -37.17 25.53 -4.13
CA THR A 127 -35.83 25.84 -3.59
C THR A 127 -35.10 24.72 -2.85
N GLY A 128 -34.31 23.92 -3.58
CA GLY A 128 -33.35 22.99 -2.96
C GLY A 128 -32.34 22.29 -3.88
N LEU A 129 -32.29 22.63 -5.18
CA LEU A 129 -31.32 22.02 -6.12
C LEU A 129 -29.97 22.76 -6.16
N MET A 130 -29.51 23.33 -5.04
CA MET A 130 -28.23 24.04 -5.00
C MET A 130 -27.31 23.45 -3.93
N HIS A 131 -26.26 22.78 -4.41
CA HIS A 131 -25.00 22.50 -3.73
C HIS A 131 -25.08 21.89 -2.33
N ARG A 132 -25.36 20.59 -2.24
CA ARG A 132 -24.77 19.77 -1.18
C ARG A 132 -23.65 18.95 -1.80
N ILE A 133 -22.50 19.57 -2.04
CA ILE A 133 -21.27 18.82 -2.29
C ILE A 133 -20.94 18.17 -0.95
N SER A 134 -21.20 16.87 -0.80
CA SER A 134 -20.72 16.15 0.37
C SER A 134 -19.20 16.31 0.43
N ALA A 135 -18.68 16.78 1.57
CA ALA A 135 -17.25 16.92 1.78
C ALA A 135 -16.53 15.62 1.44
N VAL A 136 -17.16 14.49 1.78
CA VAL A 136 -16.76 13.16 1.38
C VAL A 136 -17.62 12.72 0.19
N THR A 137 -17.04 12.74 -1.02
CA THR A 137 -17.70 12.14 -2.19
C THR A 137 -17.23 10.70 -2.32
N LEU A 138 -17.99 9.76 -1.76
CA LEU A 138 -17.83 8.34 -2.04
C LEU A 138 -18.39 8.08 -3.45
N ASN A 139 -17.53 7.65 -4.37
CA ASN A 139 -17.89 7.25 -5.73
C ASN A 139 -18.44 8.35 -6.65
N GLN A 140 -17.72 9.46 -6.81
CA GLN A 140 -17.57 10.00 -8.17
C GLN A 140 -16.41 9.27 -8.81
N ALA A 141 -16.58 8.85 -10.06
CA ALA A 141 -15.50 8.24 -10.83
C ALA A 141 -14.27 9.14 -10.69
N MET A 142 -13.28 8.66 -9.92
CA MET A 142 -11.96 9.28 -9.80
C MET A 142 -11.49 9.67 -11.19
N LEU A 143 -10.59 10.66 -11.26
CA LEU A 143 -9.65 10.83 -12.37
C LEU A 143 -9.37 9.47 -12.98
N ARG A 144 -10.10 9.15 -14.05
CA ARG A 144 -9.84 7.94 -14.82
C ARG A 144 -8.52 8.32 -15.41
N ILE A 145 -7.44 7.81 -14.81
CA ILE A 145 -6.13 7.90 -15.43
C ILE A 145 -6.41 7.43 -16.84
N SER A 146 -6.28 8.36 -17.78
CA SER A 146 -6.73 8.08 -19.12
C SER A 146 -5.90 6.90 -19.62
N GLU A 147 -6.47 6.03 -20.45
CA GLU A 147 -5.66 4.94 -20.98
C GLU A 147 -4.42 5.52 -21.68
N GLU A 148 -4.53 6.71 -22.28
CA GLU A 148 -3.40 7.46 -22.83
C GLU A 148 -2.33 7.80 -21.77
N ASP A 149 -2.72 8.30 -20.59
CA ASP A 149 -1.80 8.61 -19.50
C ASP A 149 -1.13 7.35 -18.93
N VAL A 150 -1.89 6.26 -18.76
CA VAL A 150 -1.34 4.97 -18.32
C VAL A 150 -0.32 4.46 -19.34
N GLN A 151 -0.64 4.52 -20.64
CA GLN A 151 0.28 4.09 -21.69
C GLN A 151 1.50 5.00 -21.79
N ALA A 152 1.34 6.32 -21.65
CA ALA A 152 2.45 7.26 -21.60
C ALA A 152 3.37 6.98 -20.40
N CYS A 153 2.80 6.70 -19.22
CA CYS A 153 3.57 6.33 -18.03
C CYS A 153 4.32 5.01 -18.24
N ARG A 154 3.65 3.96 -18.73
CA ARG A 154 4.28 2.67 -19.05
C ARG A 154 5.40 2.82 -20.06
N HIS A 155 5.18 3.62 -21.12
CA HIS A 155 6.20 3.86 -22.14
C HIS A 155 7.42 4.55 -21.54
N ARG A 156 7.22 5.59 -20.72
CA ARG A 156 8.33 6.29 -20.05
C ARG A 156 9.10 5.38 -19.09
N ILE A 157 8.40 4.58 -18.29
CA ILE A 157 9.03 3.61 -17.40
C ILE A 157 9.80 2.56 -18.22
N SER A 158 9.22 2.05 -19.30
CA SER A 158 9.88 1.06 -20.17
C SER A 158 11.13 1.63 -20.82
N VAL A 159 11.09 2.86 -21.33
CA VAL A 159 12.27 3.53 -21.91
C VAL A 159 13.35 3.73 -20.84
N PHE A 160 12.97 4.14 -19.63
CA PHE A 160 13.90 4.31 -18.52
C PHE A 160 14.56 2.97 -18.14
N LEU A 161 13.77 1.91 -17.90
CA LEU A 161 14.29 0.59 -17.54
C LEU A 161 15.16 -0.03 -18.64
N ALA A 162 14.88 0.27 -19.92
CA ALA A 162 15.70 -0.21 -21.04
C ALA A 162 17.02 0.56 -21.21
N ALA A 163 17.08 1.81 -20.72
CA ALA A 163 18.25 2.65 -20.83
C ALA A 163 19.26 2.48 -19.67
N HIS A 164 18.85 1.86 -18.55
CA HIS A 164 19.67 1.73 -17.34
C HIS A 164 19.97 0.25 -17.05
N THR A 165 21.13 -0.02 -16.49
CA THR A 165 21.54 -1.39 -16.12
C THR A 165 21.33 -1.68 -14.64
N ALA A 166 21.17 -2.96 -14.27
CA ALA A 166 21.04 -3.35 -12.87
C ALA A 166 22.27 -2.99 -12.02
N TYR A 167 23.44 -2.79 -12.63
CA TYR A 167 24.67 -2.36 -11.95
C TYR A 167 24.56 -0.97 -11.33
N GLU A 168 23.74 -0.09 -11.92
CA GLU A 168 23.51 1.26 -11.41
C GLU A 168 22.68 1.27 -10.12
N LEU A 169 22.03 0.14 -9.79
CA LEU A 169 21.29 -0.04 -8.54
C LEU A 169 22.19 -0.55 -7.41
N LEU A 170 23.40 -1.01 -7.72
CA LEU A 170 24.32 -1.52 -6.71
C LEU A 170 24.91 -0.36 -5.90
N PRO A 171 24.97 -0.46 -4.56
CA PRO A 171 25.71 0.50 -3.77
C PRO A 171 27.22 0.43 -4.09
N GLU A 172 27.95 1.51 -3.83
CA GLU A 172 29.42 1.56 -4.03
C GLU A 172 30.16 0.46 -3.27
N SER A 173 29.58 0.00 -2.16
CA SER A 173 30.04 -1.16 -1.39
C SER A 173 28.86 -1.93 -0.81
N GLY A 174 28.92 -3.26 -0.84
CA GLY A 174 27.90 -4.13 -0.25
C GLY A 174 28.48 -5.48 0.13
N ASN A 175 27.86 -6.12 1.12
CA ASN A 175 28.22 -7.48 1.54
C ASN A 175 27.31 -8.47 0.82
N VAL A 176 27.91 -9.53 0.26
CA VAL A 176 27.18 -10.63 -0.38
C VAL A 176 27.42 -11.89 0.43
N VAL A 177 26.33 -12.52 0.86
CA VAL A 177 26.35 -13.81 1.56
C VAL A 177 25.95 -14.89 0.57
N ALA A 178 26.82 -15.87 0.36
CA ALA A 178 26.53 -17.09 -0.37
C ALA A 178 26.62 -18.29 0.59
N LEU A 179 25.73 -19.26 0.42
CA LEU A 179 25.68 -20.44 1.27
C LEU A 179 26.17 -21.66 0.50
N ASP A 180 26.92 -22.52 1.18
CA ASP A 180 27.31 -23.81 0.65
C ASP A 180 26.07 -24.71 0.46
N VAL A 181 26.03 -25.50 -0.62
CA VAL A 181 25.00 -26.53 -0.84
C VAL A 181 25.01 -27.62 0.22
N ASP A 182 26.18 -27.86 0.83
CA ASP A 182 26.40 -28.82 1.90
C ASP A 182 26.18 -28.21 3.29
N LEU A 183 25.63 -26.98 3.36
CA LEU A 183 25.24 -26.37 4.63
C LEU A 183 23.92 -26.98 5.13
N PRO A 184 23.84 -27.45 6.39
CA PRO A 184 22.60 -27.92 6.98
C PRO A 184 21.49 -26.86 6.96
N VAL A 185 20.25 -27.30 6.70
CA VAL A 185 19.09 -26.39 6.55
C VAL A 185 18.87 -25.52 7.79
N LYS A 186 19.04 -26.07 9.00
CA LYS A 186 18.97 -25.31 10.26
C LYS A 186 19.98 -24.16 10.31
N GLN A 187 21.22 -24.44 9.93
CA GLN A 187 22.29 -23.44 9.93
C GLN A 187 22.03 -22.37 8.87
N ALA A 188 21.57 -22.77 7.68
CA ALA A 188 21.17 -21.84 6.65
C ALA A 188 20.04 -20.90 7.11
N PHE A 189 19.03 -21.41 7.81
CA PHE A 189 17.97 -20.58 8.38
C PHE A 189 18.51 -19.56 9.39
N HIS A 190 19.40 -20.01 10.30
CA HIS A 190 20.01 -19.14 11.28
C HIS A 190 20.83 -18.01 10.63
N ILE A 191 21.66 -18.34 9.64
CA ILE A 191 22.47 -17.35 8.91
C ILE A 191 21.58 -16.32 8.22
N LEU A 192 20.53 -16.75 7.51
CA LEU A 192 19.61 -15.81 6.84
C LEU A 192 18.92 -14.88 7.85
N SER A 193 18.49 -15.43 9.00
CA SER A 193 17.86 -14.67 10.08
C SER A 193 18.81 -13.66 10.72
N GLU A 194 20.04 -14.07 11.06
CA GLU A 194 21.04 -13.20 11.67
C GLU A 194 21.51 -12.09 10.73
N GLN A 195 21.66 -12.41 9.44
CA GLN A 195 22.06 -11.44 8.42
C GLN A 195 20.90 -10.57 7.93
N GLY A 196 19.66 -10.86 8.36
CA GLY A 196 18.47 -10.11 7.96
C GLY A 196 18.14 -10.21 6.48
N ILE A 197 18.54 -11.29 5.81
CA ILE A 197 18.33 -11.51 4.37
C ILE A 197 17.28 -12.60 4.12
N ALA A 198 16.37 -12.36 3.18
CA ALA A 198 15.29 -13.29 2.86
C ALA A 198 15.69 -14.41 1.89
N SER A 199 16.83 -14.25 1.21
CA SER A 199 17.35 -15.20 0.24
C SER A 199 18.85 -15.09 0.10
N ALA A 200 19.51 -16.20 -0.24
CA ALA A 200 20.94 -16.22 -0.54
C ALA A 200 21.26 -17.16 -1.72
N PRO A 201 22.23 -16.82 -2.58
CA PRO A 201 22.73 -17.74 -3.60
C PRO A 201 23.37 -18.98 -2.96
N LEU A 202 23.17 -20.14 -3.60
CA LEU A 202 23.78 -21.41 -3.24
C LEU A 202 25.01 -21.68 -4.11
N TRP A 203 26.13 -21.95 -3.46
CA TRP A 203 27.42 -22.24 -4.08
C TRP A 203 27.76 -23.72 -3.93
N ASP A 204 27.98 -24.40 -5.05
CA ASP A 204 28.45 -25.79 -5.08
C ASP A 204 29.97 -25.78 -5.23
N PHE A 205 30.70 -26.09 -4.15
CA PHE A 205 32.17 -26.13 -4.16
C PHE A 205 32.72 -27.20 -5.10
N SER A 206 32.03 -28.33 -5.24
CA SER A 206 32.48 -29.43 -6.10
C SER A 206 32.40 -29.05 -7.57
N LYS A 207 31.38 -28.27 -7.96
CA LYS A 207 31.18 -27.77 -9.34
C LYS A 207 31.82 -26.41 -9.60
N GLY A 208 32.19 -25.67 -8.55
CA GLY A 208 32.70 -24.31 -8.65
C GLY A 208 31.70 -23.33 -9.28
N ASN A 209 30.40 -23.50 -9.01
CA ASN A 209 29.35 -22.70 -9.62
C ASN A 209 28.17 -22.43 -8.68
N PHE A 210 27.43 -21.36 -8.96
CA PHE A 210 26.15 -21.09 -8.35
C PHE A 210 25.08 -22.02 -8.92
N VAL A 211 24.40 -22.76 -8.06
CA VAL A 211 23.39 -23.76 -8.46
C VAL A 211 21.95 -23.28 -8.22
N GLY A 212 21.77 -22.06 -7.71
CA GLY A 212 20.47 -21.42 -7.56
C GLY A 212 20.44 -20.44 -6.40
N VAL A 213 19.23 -20.07 -6.00
CA VAL A 213 18.97 -19.20 -4.85
C VAL A 213 18.14 -19.99 -3.83
N LEU A 214 18.51 -19.87 -2.57
CA LEU A 214 17.73 -20.31 -1.43
C LEU A 214 16.78 -19.20 -1.00
N SER A 215 15.52 -19.52 -0.81
CA SER A 215 14.44 -18.57 -0.48
C SER A 215 13.48 -19.15 0.56
N ALA A 216 12.56 -18.31 1.05
CA ALA A 216 11.47 -18.75 1.93
C ALA A 216 10.65 -19.93 1.38
N LEU A 217 10.49 -20.02 0.05
CA LEU A 217 9.76 -21.12 -0.59
C LEU A 217 10.47 -22.47 -0.36
N ASP A 218 11.80 -22.49 -0.45
CA ASP A 218 12.56 -23.74 -0.25
C ASP A 218 12.38 -24.26 1.17
N PHE A 219 12.37 -23.39 2.19
CA PHE A 219 12.06 -23.79 3.57
C PHE A 219 10.64 -24.32 3.72
N ILE A 220 9.65 -23.68 3.10
CA ILE A 220 8.25 -24.17 3.12
C ILE A 220 8.17 -25.56 2.51
N LEU A 221 8.86 -25.80 1.38
CA LEU A 221 8.87 -27.09 0.71
C LEU A 221 9.56 -28.17 1.56
N ILE A 222 10.70 -27.86 2.18
CA ILE A 222 11.41 -28.80 3.07
C ILE A 222 10.55 -29.15 4.28
N LEU A 223 9.96 -28.15 4.95
CA LEU A 223 9.08 -28.38 6.11
C LEU A 223 7.83 -29.18 5.73
N ARG A 224 7.27 -28.94 4.55
CA ARG A 224 6.11 -29.69 4.05
C ARG A 224 6.46 -31.14 3.73
N GLU A 225 7.61 -31.38 3.10
CA GLU A 225 8.08 -32.73 2.79
C GLU A 225 8.31 -33.51 4.09
N LEU A 226 9.04 -32.93 5.04
CA LEU A 226 9.27 -33.52 6.36
C LEU A 226 7.97 -33.77 7.14
N GLY A 227 7.04 -32.81 7.13
CA GLY A 227 5.75 -32.96 7.81
C GLY A 227 4.82 -34.04 7.22
N ASN A 228 4.96 -34.36 5.93
CA ASN A 228 4.19 -35.42 5.29
C ASN A 228 4.68 -36.84 5.66
N HIS A 229 5.92 -36.98 6.15
CA HIS A 229 6.47 -38.27 6.63
C HIS A 229 6.06 -38.62 8.07
N GLY A 230 5.17 -37.83 8.68
CA GLY A 230 4.49 -38.18 9.93
C GLY A 230 5.33 -38.09 11.20
N SER A 231 6.56 -37.58 11.14
CA SER A 231 7.35 -37.23 12.33
C SER A 231 6.93 -35.86 12.88
N ASN A 232 6.90 -35.73 14.21
CA ASN A 232 7.03 -34.41 14.82
C ASN A 232 8.41 -33.90 14.39
N LEU A 233 8.46 -32.89 13.51
CA LEU A 233 9.68 -32.20 13.08
C LEU A 233 10.61 -31.97 14.28
N THR A 234 11.62 -32.81 14.43
CA THR A 234 12.61 -32.61 15.49
C THR A 234 13.73 -31.73 14.96
N GLU A 235 14.33 -30.96 15.87
CA GLU A 235 15.47 -30.09 15.56
C GLU A 235 16.64 -30.86 14.92
N GLU A 236 16.75 -32.17 15.20
CA GLU A 236 17.74 -33.11 14.66
C GLU A 236 17.52 -33.45 13.17
N GLU A 237 16.27 -33.47 12.68
CA GLU A 237 15.96 -33.71 11.26
C GLU A 237 16.43 -32.54 10.39
N LEU A 238 16.31 -31.30 10.88
CA LEU A 238 16.79 -30.11 10.17
C LEU A 238 18.33 -29.97 10.16
N GLU A 239 19.03 -30.68 11.05
CA GLU A 239 20.50 -30.76 11.08
C GLU A 239 21.07 -31.78 10.08
N THR A 240 20.26 -32.74 9.65
CA THR A 240 20.69 -33.83 8.75
C THR A 240 20.26 -33.63 7.29
N HIS A 241 19.36 -32.68 7.02
CA HIS A 241 18.93 -32.32 5.67
C HIS A 241 19.86 -31.28 5.02
N TYR A 242 20.22 -31.55 3.76
CA TYR A 242 21.06 -30.70 2.90
C TYR A 242 20.30 -30.32 1.63
N PHE A 243 20.53 -29.11 1.12
CA PHE A 243 19.83 -28.60 -0.07
C PHE A 243 20.12 -29.40 -1.35
N CYS A 244 21.30 -30.03 -1.44
CA CYS A 244 21.66 -30.88 -2.58
C CYS A 244 20.77 -32.14 -2.70
N LEU A 245 20.21 -32.65 -1.59
CA LEU A 245 19.44 -33.90 -1.58
C LEU A 245 17.99 -33.72 -2.08
N GLU A 246 17.40 -32.55 -1.86
CA GLU A 246 16.00 -32.28 -2.22
C GLU A 246 15.83 -31.81 -3.68
N ARG A 247 16.82 -31.11 -4.25
CA ARG A 247 16.79 -30.75 -5.68
C ARG A 247 17.14 -31.91 -6.63
N GLY A 248 17.74 -32.99 -6.12
CA GLY A 248 18.07 -34.20 -6.89
C GLY A 248 16.90 -35.18 -7.07
N LYS A 249 15.80 -35.04 -6.32
CA LYS A 249 14.63 -35.93 -6.40
C LYS A 249 13.59 -35.54 -7.47
N GLY A 250 13.86 -34.46 -8.23
CA GLY A 250 12.90 -33.84 -9.13
C GLY A 250 13.22 -33.93 -10.63
N ILE A 251 13.96 -34.94 -11.10
CA ILE A 251 14.12 -35.23 -12.53
C ILE A 251 14.63 -36.67 -12.74
N HIS A 252 13.71 -37.63 -12.80
CA HIS A 252 13.94 -38.87 -13.55
C HIS A 252 12.94 -38.91 -14.72
N GLU A 253 13.49 -39.15 -15.90
CA GLU A 253 12.88 -39.17 -17.24
C GLU A 253 11.62 -40.04 -17.35
N PRO A 254 10.73 -39.75 -18.32
CA PRO A 254 9.65 -40.67 -18.66
C PRO A 254 10.25 -41.90 -19.34
N GLU A 255 10.01 -43.08 -18.76
CA GLU A 255 10.26 -44.35 -19.43
C GLU A 255 9.39 -44.44 -20.70
N SER A 256 10.07 -44.82 -21.77
CA SER A 256 9.59 -45.11 -23.13
C SER A 256 8.58 -46.25 -23.24
#